data_AF-A0A2E0I6P3-F1
#
_entry.id   AF-A0A2E0I6P3-F1
#
_cell.length_a   1.000
_cell.length_b   1.000
_cell.length_c   1.000
_cell.angle_alpha   90.00
_cell.angle_beta   90.00
_cell.angle_gamma   90.00
#
_symmetry.space_group_name_H-M   'P 1'
#
loop_
_entity.id
_entity.type
_entity.pdbx_description
1 polymer ?
#
loop_
_entity_poly.entity_id
_entity_poly.type
_entity_poly.pdbx_seq_one_letter_code
_entity_poly.pdbx_strand_id
1 'polypeptide(L)'
;IMLLFFMYIFVDIFLLEASSIFAEYIPIVKKIYFSSIMSLLLLTSILMIFFNFYFPIKIKKRYLLLGAILTSISWYSLSYLFDFFINISAFYGTFFGGMRGLFISLIWLYLNIASLLISAELISALHKKEILLLKQLFIIKNIHRHQILNELMRLFGQKYKKNMVIYKEGDNDHKLFFVIEGEISITQKTKEIEIINSGNYFGELSLLNKIPRDTSAQVISDWARIIIISDVQMKKILAEDNKVAMYFLSNMARKLQIN
;
A
#
# COMPACT_ATOMS: atom_id res chain seq x y z
N ILE A 1 -0.46 17.75 -13.16
CA ILE A 1 1.00 17.53 -13.25
C ILE A 1 1.75 18.85 -13.40
N MET A 2 1.54 19.65 -14.46
CA MET A 2 2.18 20.97 -14.60
C MET A 2 1.95 21.90 -13.39
N LEU A 3 0.72 21.95 -12.85
CA LEU A 3 0.41 22.73 -11.65
C LEU A 3 1.14 22.23 -10.39
N LEU A 4 1.38 20.91 -10.29
CA LEU A 4 2.16 20.33 -9.19
C LEU A 4 3.64 20.71 -9.29
N PHE A 5 4.20 20.68 -10.50
CA PHE A 5 5.57 21.14 -10.73
C PHE A 5 5.72 22.62 -10.46
N PHE A 6 4.75 23.44 -10.87
CA PHE A 6 4.75 24.86 -10.58
C PHE A 6 4.69 25.13 -9.07
N MET A 7 3.78 24.45 -8.35
CA MET A 7 3.68 24.56 -6.90
C MET A 7 4.97 24.09 -6.19
N TYR A 8 5.56 22.98 -6.63
CA TYR A 8 6.83 22.50 -6.10
C TYR A 8 7.94 23.54 -6.31
N ILE A 9 8.16 24.00 -7.54
CA ILE A 9 9.21 24.98 -7.86
C ILE A 9 9.02 26.26 -7.05
N PHE A 10 7.80 26.76 -6.96
CA PHE A 10 7.49 27.97 -6.20
C PHE A 10 7.85 27.79 -4.72
N VAL A 11 7.38 26.72 -4.07
CA VAL A 11 7.67 26.47 -2.66
C VAL A 11 9.15 26.16 -2.42
N ASP A 12 9.81 25.47 -3.35
CA ASP A 12 11.23 25.14 -3.26
C ASP A 12 12.11 26.41 -3.29
N ILE A 13 11.77 27.41 -4.11
CA ILE A 13 12.46 28.71 -4.13
C ILE A 13 12.37 29.39 -2.75
N PHE A 14 11.19 29.46 -2.14
CA PHE A 14 11.04 30.02 -0.79
C PHE A 14 11.80 29.21 0.26
N LEU A 15 11.87 27.88 0.09
CA LEU A 15 12.61 27.01 1.01
C LEU A 15 14.11 27.27 0.90
N LEU A 16 14.64 27.48 -0.30
CA LEU A 16 16.04 27.88 -0.51
C LEU A 16 16.35 29.21 0.16
N GLU A 17 15.49 30.21 0.03
CA GLU A 17 15.62 31.50 0.73
C GLU A 17 15.56 31.33 2.25
N ALA A 18 14.57 30.61 2.78
CA ALA A 18 14.45 30.34 4.21
C ALA A 18 15.68 29.59 4.75
N SER A 19 16.19 28.59 4.01
CA SER A 19 17.37 27.82 4.38
C SER A 19 18.63 28.70 4.50
N SER A 20 18.69 29.78 3.73
CA SER A 20 19.79 30.74 3.78
C SER A 20 19.82 31.54 5.08
N ILE A 21 18.64 31.90 5.59
CA ILE A 21 18.45 32.58 6.89
C ILE A 21 18.75 31.59 8.03
N PHE A 22 18.23 30.37 7.95
CA PHE A 22 18.46 29.34 8.99
C PHE A 22 19.93 28.90 9.11
N ALA A 23 20.67 28.87 7.99
CA ALA A 23 22.10 28.54 7.99
C ALA A 23 22.96 29.56 8.75
N GLU A 24 22.47 30.79 8.94
CA GLU A 24 23.14 31.84 9.72
C GLU A 24 23.04 31.56 11.24
N TYR A 25 22.00 30.85 11.69
CA TYR A 25 21.77 30.55 13.11
C TYR A 25 22.29 29.18 13.56
N ILE A 26 22.46 28.21 12.65
CA ILE A 26 22.90 26.85 12.98
C ILE A 26 24.12 26.46 12.12
N PRO A 27 25.36 26.70 12.59
CA PRO A 27 26.59 26.45 11.82
C PRO A 27 26.95 24.96 11.66
N ILE A 28 26.22 24.05 12.33
CA ILE A 28 26.55 22.61 12.44
C ILE A 28 26.21 21.84 11.14
N VAL A 29 25.24 22.29 10.36
CA VAL A 29 24.88 21.67 9.08
C VAL A 29 25.26 22.62 7.95
N LYS A 30 26.21 22.20 7.11
CA LYS A 30 26.55 22.95 5.89
C LYS A 30 25.26 23.25 5.11
N LYS A 31 25.00 24.53 4.85
CA LYS A 31 23.81 25.08 4.16
C LYS A 31 23.31 24.21 2.98
N ILE A 32 24.25 23.73 2.16
CA ILE A 32 23.99 22.89 0.98
C ILE A 32 23.27 21.57 1.34
N TYR A 33 23.67 20.89 2.42
CA TYR A 33 23.04 19.63 2.79
C TYR A 33 21.66 19.84 3.40
N PHE A 34 21.48 20.92 4.17
CA PHE A 34 20.20 21.23 4.79
C PHE A 34 19.13 21.54 3.74
N SER A 35 19.45 22.38 2.75
CA SER A 35 18.51 22.74 1.69
C SER A 35 18.10 21.52 0.86
N SER A 36 19.06 20.70 0.40
CA SER A 36 18.76 19.51 -0.42
C SER A 36 17.87 18.49 0.29
N ILE A 37 18.09 18.28 1.60
CA ILE A 37 17.25 17.35 2.39
C ILE A 37 15.83 17.89 2.50
N MET A 38 15.66 19.19 2.77
CA MET A 38 14.34 19.80 2.91
C MET A 38 13.57 19.82 1.59
N SER A 39 14.23 20.12 0.48
CA SER A 39 13.65 20.05 -0.86
C SER A 39 13.19 18.64 -1.21
N LEU A 40 13.97 17.60 -0.87
CA LEU A 40 13.57 16.20 -1.04
C LEU A 40 12.34 15.83 -0.19
N LEU A 41 12.30 16.25 1.08
CA LEU A 41 11.16 16.01 1.97
C LEU A 41 9.89 16.73 1.52
N LEU A 42 10.03 17.94 1.00
CA LEU A 42 8.94 18.69 0.41
C LEU A 42 8.39 17.97 -0.83
N LEU A 43 9.27 17.59 -1.76
CA LEU A 43 8.89 16.91 -3.00
C LEU A 43 8.16 15.59 -2.71
N THR A 44 8.72 14.77 -1.83
CA THR A 44 8.10 13.50 -1.42
C THR A 44 6.72 13.71 -0.78
N SER A 45 6.55 14.75 0.04
CA SER A 45 5.27 15.08 0.67
C SER A 45 4.21 15.53 -0.35
N ILE A 46 4.57 16.42 -1.27
CA ILE A 46 3.70 16.90 -2.35
C ILE A 46 3.27 15.73 -3.24
N LEU A 47 4.21 14.86 -3.61
CA LEU A 47 3.93 13.68 -4.43
C LEU A 47 3.06 12.65 -3.70
N MET A 48 3.23 12.48 -2.39
CA MET A 48 2.37 11.62 -1.59
C MET A 48 0.92 12.12 -1.58
N ILE A 49 0.71 13.43 -1.46
CA ILE A 49 -0.61 14.06 -1.54
C ILE A 49 -1.20 13.88 -2.95
N PHE A 50 -0.38 14.10 -3.98
CA PHE A 50 -0.79 13.91 -5.37
C PHE A 50 -1.25 12.48 -5.64
N PHE A 51 -0.45 11.48 -5.28
CA PHE A 51 -0.86 10.09 -5.47
C PHE A 51 -2.09 9.75 -4.62
N ASN A 52 -2.21 10.25 -3.40
CA ASN A 52 -3.40 10.03 -2.59
C ASN A 52 -4.68 10.62 -3.21
N PHE A 53 -4.58 11.75 -3.92
CA PHE A 53 -5.72 12.39 -4.59
C PHE A 53 -6.06 11.71 -5.92
N TYR A 54 -5.06 11.35 -6.72
CA TYR A 54 -5.25 10.83 -8.08
C TYR A 54 -5.54 9.32 -8.13
N PHE A 55 -5.08 8.54 -7.16
CA PHE A 55 -5.45 7.12 -7.10
C PHE A 55 -6.86 6.99 -6.51
N PRO A 56 -7.85 6.51 -7.29
CA PRO A 56 -9.24 6.38 -6.82
C PRO A 56 -9.43 5.25 -5.79
N ILE A 57 -8.39 4.47 -5.51
CA ILE A 57 -8.41 3.32 -4.61
C ILE A 57 -7.68 3.71 -3.32
N LYS A 58 -8.25 3.35 -2.16
CA LYS A 58 -7.61 3.53 -0.85
C LYS A 58 -6.38 2.62 -0.73
N ILE A 59 -5.22 3.15 -1.14
CA ILE A 59 -3.93 2.46 -1.06
C ILE A 59 -3.28 2.74 0.31
N LYS A 60 -2.57 1.75 0.88
CA LYS A 60 -1.84 1.94 2.14
C LYS A 60 -0.79 3.05 1.98
N LYS A 61 -0.71 3.96 2.95
CA LYS A 61 0.25 5.10 2.96
C LYS A 61 1.71 4.69 2.70
N ARG A 62 2.12 3.49 3.16
CA ARG A 62 3.45 2.94 2.91
C ARG A 62 3.80 2.82 1.42
N TYR A 63 2.84 2.44 0.58
CA TYR A 63 3.08 2.29 -0.85
C TYR A 63 3.15 3.63 -1.57
N LEU A 64 2.28 4.57 -1.17
CA LEU A 64 2.34 5.95 -1.65
C LEU A 64 3.70 6.59 -1.35
N LEU A 65 4.23 6.36 -0.14
CA LEU A 65 5.55 6.84 0.27
C LEU A 65 6.67 6.23 -0.59
N LEU A 66 6.64 4.91 -0.83
CA LEU A 66 7.64 4.25 -1.69
C LEU A 66 7.64 4.81 -3.12
N GLY A 67 6.45 5.03 -3.71
CA GLY A 67 6.34 5.65 -5.03
C GLY A 67 6.79 7.11 -5.04
N ALA A 68 6.44 7.89 -4.02
CA ALA A 68 6.88 9.28 -3.89
C ALA A 68 8.40 9.41 -3.75
N ILE A 69 9.03 8.52 -2.98
CA ILE A 69 10.50 8.45 -2.87
C ILE A 69 11.11 8.10 -4.23
N LEU A 70 10.58 7.11 -4.94
CA LEU A 70 11.09 6.73 -6.26
C LEU A 70 11.03 7.90 -7.24
N THR A 71 9.87 8.56 -7.37
CA THR A 71 9.74 9.74 -8.24
C THR A 71 10.69 10.85 -7.82
N SER A 72 10.87 11.08 -6.52
CA SER A 72 11.76 12.15 -6.02
C SER A 72 13.22 11.87 -6.34
N ILE A 73 13.68 10.63 -6.19
CA ILE A 73 15.04 10.22 -6.59
C ILE A 73 15.22 10.39 -8.09
N SER A 74 14.25 9.91 -8.89
CA SER A 74 14.27 10.07 -10.33
C SER A 74 14.24 11.54 -10.76
N TRP A 75 13.51 12.41 -10.06
CA TRP A 75 13.51 13.85 -10.30
C TRP A 75 14.90 14.44 -10.17
N TYR A 76 15.58 14.21 -9.03
CA TYR A 76 16.95 14.69 -8.82
C TYR A 76 17.93 14.12 -9.85
N SER A 77 17.82 12.82 -10.16
CA SER A 77 18.65 12.18 -11.18
C SER A 77 18.43 12.79 -12.55
N LEU A 78 17.17 13.02 -12.93
CA LEU A 78 16.83 13.68 -14.19
C LEU A 78 17.36 15.11 -14.20
N SER A 79 17.18 15.89 -13.13
CA SER A 79 17.66 17.28 -13.03
C SER A 79 19.15 17.36 -13.28
N TYR A 80 19.94 16.49 -12.64
CA TYR A 80 21.37 16.43 -12.85
C TYR A 80 21.73 16.07 -14.31
N LEU A 81 21.09 15.05 -14.89
CA LEU A 81 21.30 14.66 -16.29
C LEU A 81 20.90 15.76 -17.26
N PHE A 82 19.87 16.53 -16.92
CA PHE A 82 19.38 17.61 -17.74
C PHE A 82 20.31 18.82 -17.72
N ASP A 83 20.82 19.20 -16.56
CA ASP A 83 21.84 20.26 -16.46
C ASP A 83 23.10 19.88 -17.25
N PHE A 84 23.54 18.62 -17.13
CA PHE A 84 24.63 18.07 -17.94
C PHE A 84 24.34 18.15 -19.45
N PHE A 85 23.12 17.81 -19.87
CA PHE A 85 22.69 17.87 -21.26
C PHE A 85 22.58 19.31 -21.79
N ILE A 86 22.11 20.27 -20.99
CA ILE A 86 22.11 21.70 -21.34
C ILE A 86 23.54 22.18 -21.60
N ASN A 87 24.47 21.81 -20.74
CA ASN A 87 25.88 22.22 -20.84
C ASN A 87 26.54 21.67 -22.11
N ILE A 88 26.31 20.39 -22.44
CA ILE A 88 26.82 19.80 -23.70
C ILE A 88 26.15 20.44 -24.91
N SER A 89 24.83 20.59 -24.86
CA SER A 89 24.07 21.11 -26.00
C SER A 89 24.36 22.59 -26.27
N ALA A 90 25.04 23.31 -25.35
CA ALA A 90 25.46 24.69 -25.51
C ALA A 90 26.24 24.90 -26.82
N PHE A 91 27.06 23.92 -27.20
CA PHE A 91 27.83 23.93 -28.44
C PHE A 91 26.97 24.02 -29.72
N TYR A 92 25.73 23.50 -29.68
CA TYR A 92 24.80 23.50 -30.82
C TYR A 92 23.85 24.71 -30.82
N GLY A 93 23.94 25.59 -29.81
CA GLY A 93 23.06 26.75 -29.66
C GLY A 93 23.18 27.79 -30.78
N THR A 94 24.33 27.84 -31.44
CA THR A 94 24.60 28.76 -32.57
C THR A 94 23.79 28.45 -33.82
N PHE A 95 23.38 27.19 -34.02
CA PHE A 95 22.68 26.74 -35.23
C PHE A 95 21.15 26.69 -35.07
N PHE A 96 20.63 26.45 -33.86
CA PHE A 96 19.21 26.16 -33.64
C PHE A 96 18.46 27.22 -32.81
N GLY A 97 19.16 28.22 -32.26
CA GLY A 97 18.54 29.35 -31.55
C GLY A 97 17.49 28.93 -30.50
N GLY A 98 16.33 29.61 -30.48
CA GLY A 98 15.26 29.37 -29.52
C GLY A 98 14.53 28.02 -29.65
N MET A 99 14.57 27.37 -30.82
CA MET A 99 13.92 26.06 -31.02
C MET A 99 14.56 24.96 -30.16
N ARG A 100 15.87 25.06 -29.92
CA ARG A 100 16.60 24.16 -29.01
C ARG A 100 15.95 24.14 -27.63
N GLY A 101 15.68 25.31 -27.04
CA GLY A 101 15.08 25.42 -25.72
C GLY A 101 13.73 24.71 -25.62
N LEU A 102 12.88 24.84 -26.66
CA LEU A 102 11.59 24.16 -26.71
C LEU A 102 11.74 22.64 -26.72
N PHE A 103 12.55 22.08 -27.62
CA PHE A 103 12.76 20.63 -27.68
C PHE A 103 13.32 20.06 -26.38
N ILE A 104 14.30 20.76 -25.82
CA ILE A 104 14.90 20.40 -24.54
C ILE A 104 13.86 20.41 -23.41
N SER A 105 13.01 21.45 -23.31
CA SER A 105 11.93 21.50 -22.32
C SER A 105 10.86 20.44 -22.52
N LEU A 106 10.58 20.05 -23.76
CA LEU A 106 9.63 18.97 -24.08
C LEU A 106 10.18 17.62 -23.65
N ILE A 107 11.47 17.36 -23.91
CA ILE A 107 12.16 16.16 -23.45
C ILE A 107 12.16 16.12 -21.91
N TRP A 108 12.48 17.25 -21.26
CA TRP A 108 12.41 17.38 -19.80
C TRP A 108 11.04 17.02 -19.24
N LEU A 109 9.98 17.61 -19.80
CA LEU A 109 8.61 17.34 -19.39
C LEU A 109 8.24 15.87 -19.60
N TYR A 110 8.60 15.29 -20.75
CA TYR A 110 8.32 13.90 -21.09
C TYR A 110 8.98 12.93 -20.10
N LEU A 111 10.27 13.12 -19.80
CA LEU A 111 11.00 12.27 -18.85
C LEU A 111 10.42 12.35 -17.43
N ASN A 112 9.96 13.53 -17.01
CA ASN A 112 9.32 13.70 -15.71
C ASN A 112 7.95 13.01 -15.63
N ILE A 113 7.17 13.05 -16.71
CA ILE A 113 5.92 12.28 -16.80
C ILE A 113 6.22 10.78 -16.77
N ALA A 114 7.25 10.31 -17.47
CA ALA A 114 7.66 8.90 -17.43
C ALA A 114 8.08 8.45 -16.03
N SER A 115 8.84 9.26 -15.30
CA SER A 115 9.20 9.01 -13.89
C SER A 115 7.98 8.84 -12.97
N LEU A 116 6.98 9.72 -13.13
CA LEU A 116 5.70 9.64 -12.42
C LEU A 116 4.94 8.35 -12.77
N LEU A 117 4.90 8.00 -14.07
CA LEU A 117 4.21 6.80 -14.55
C LEU A 117 4.84 5.52 -13.98
N ILE A 118 6.17 5.41 -14.00
CA ILE A 118 6.90 4.26 -13.43
C ILE A 118 6.57 4.11 -11.94
N SER A 119 6.48 5.23 -11.22
CA SER A 119 6.15 5.21 -9.79
C SER A 119 4.70 4.80 -9.53
N ALA A 120 3.78 5.26 -10.38
CA ALA A 120 2.38 4.85 -10.32
C ALA A 120 2.22 3.35 -10.63
N GLU A 121 2.94 2.83 -11.62
CA GLU A 121 2.97 1.42 -11.98
C GLU A 121 3.54 0.57 -10.83
N LEU A 122 4.63 1.01 -10.20
CA LEU A 122 5.20 0.34 -9.02
C LEU A 122 4.18 0.26 -7.87
N ILE A 123 3.49 1.37 -7.55
CA ILE A 123 2.45 1.40 -6.51
C ILE A 123 1.36 0.37 -6.83
N SER A 124 0.89 0.34 -8.08
CA SER A 124 -0.13 -0.60 -8.54
C SER A 124 0.33 -2.05 -8.47
N ALA A 125 1.57 -2.33 -8.92
CA ALA A 125 2.18 -3.65 -8.91
C ALA A 125 2.33 -4.21 -7.48
N LEU A 126 2.81 -3.37 -6.55
CA LEU A 126 2.93 -3.75 -5.13
C LEU A 126 1.57 -4.06 -4.51
N HIS A 127 0.56 -3.24 -4.79
CA HIS A 127 -0.79 -3.46 -4.29
C HIS A 127 -1.42 -4.74 -4.90
N LYS A 128 -1.17 -5.05 -6.17
CA LYS A 128 -1.64 -6.27 -6.82
C LYS A 128 -0.94 -7.52 -6.26
N LYS A 129 0.37 -7.45 -6.00
CA LYS A 129 1.13 -8.54 -5.38
C LYS A 129 0.53 -8.97 -4.04
N GLU A 130 0.17 -8.02 -3.18
CA GLU A 130 -0.50 -8.31 -1.90
C GLU A 130 -1.78 -9.13 -2.06
N ILE A 131 -2.64 -8.75 -3.01
CA ILE A 131 -3.90 -9.44 -3.28
C ILE A 131 -3.65 -10.84 -3.84
N LEU A 132 -2.67 -11.01 -4.72
CA LEU A 132 -2.28 -12.32 -5.25
C LEU A 132 -1.78 -13.26 -4.15
N LEU A 133 -1.01 -12.75 -3.19
CA LEU A 133 -0.57 -13.53 -2.03
C LEU A 133 -1.78 -14.02 -1.22
N LEU A 134 -2.74 -13.13 -0.93
CA LEU A 134 -3.95 -13.50 -0.18
C LEU A 134 -4.80 -14.53 -0.92
N LYS A 135 -4.89 -14.48 -2.27
CA LYS A 135 -5.62 -15.49 -3.06
C LYS A 135 -5.10 -16.91 -2.83
N GLN A 136 -3.79 -17.07 -2.63
CA GLN A 136 -3.19 -18.39 -2.44
C GLN A 136 -3.68 -19.11 -1.18
N LEU A 137 -4.19 -18.39 -0.18
CA LEU A 137 -4.81 -18.96 1.03
C LEU A 137 -5.99 -19.89 0.70
N PHE A 138 -6.77 -19.54 -0.32
CA PHE A 138 -7.97 -20.27 -0.70
C PHE A 138 -7.70 -21.38 -1.73
N ILE A 139 -6.53 -21.36 -2.38
CA ILE A 139 -6.20 -22.26 -3.50
C ILE A 139 -5.23 -23.36 -3.07
N ILE A 140 -4.21 -23.03 -2.27
CA ILE A 140 -3.16 -23.98 -1.88
C ILE A 140 -3.70 -24.87 -0.76
N LYS A 141 -3.89 -26.16 -1.06
CA LYS A 141 -4.11 -27.18 -0.04
C LYS A 141 -2.85 -27.33 0.82
N ASN A 142 -3.00 -27.37 2.15
CA ASN A 142 -1.90 -27.46 3.13
C ASN A 142 -0.92 -26.26 3.14
N ILE A 143 -1.44 -25.04 3.20
CA ILE A 143 -0.61 -23.83 3.21
C ILE A 143 0.40 -23.75 4.36
N HIS A 144 0.18 -24.47 5.48
CA HIS A 144 1.08 -24.54 6.65
C HIS A 144 2.53 -24.93 6.29
N ARG A 145 2.72 -25.71 5.23
CA ARG A 145 4.05 -26.19 4.80
C ARG A 145 4.65 -25.36 3.66
N HIS A 146 3.90 -24.37 3.15
CA HIS A 146 4.32 -23.60 1.99
C HIS A 146 5.21 -22.41 2.39
N GLN A 147 6.27 -22.15 1.64
CA GLN A 147 7.23 -21.07 1.94
C GLN A 147 6.58 -19.69 1.99
N ILE A 148 5.52 -19.49 1.19
CA ILE A 148 4.78 -18.22 1.09
C ILE A 148 4.07 -17.87 2.40
N LEU A 149 3.81 -18.86 3.27
CA LEU A 149 3.16 -18.60 4.56
C LEU A 149 3.94 -17.60 5.42
N ASN A 150 5.27 -17.65 5.38
CA ASN A 150 6.10 -16.72 6.15
C ASN A 150 5.89 -15.27 5.67
N GLU A 151 5.79 -15.05 4.36
CA GLU A 151 5.52 -13.73 3.79
C GLU A 151 4.08 -13.27 4.12
N LEU A 152 3.10 -14.16 4.01
CA LEU A 152 1.72 -13.90 4.39
C LEU A 152 1.57 -13.53 5.87
N MET A 153 2.20 -14.28 6.77
CA MET A 153 2.17 -14.02 8.20
C MET A 153 2.85 -12.70 8.56
N ARG A 154 3.91 -12.31 7.83
CA ARG A 154 4.58 -11.02 8.03
C ARG A 154 3.71 -9.84 7.61
N LEU A 155 2.90 -10.00 6.55
CA LEU A 155 2.12 -8.90 5.97
C LEU A 155 0.71 -8.78 6.55
N PHE A 156 0.06 -9.90 6.88
CA PHE A 156 -1.36 -9.97 7.28
C PHE A 156 -1.61 -10.82 8.53
N GLY A 157 -0.58 -11.49 9.05
CA GLY A 157 -0.71 -12.41 10.16
C GLY A 157 -0.72 -11.71 11.51
N GLN A 158 -1.53 -12.24 12.43
CA GLN A 158 -1.48 -11.94 13.86
C GLN A 158 -1.35 -13.23 14.66
N LYS A 159 -0.69 -13.12 15.81
CA LYS A 159 -0.52 -14.22 16.78
C LYS A 159 -1.33 -13.91 18.02
N TYR A 160 -2.15 -14.86 18.42
CA TYR A 160 -2.97 -14.78 19.62
C TYR A 160 -2.59 -15.88 20.59
N LYS A 161 -2.69 -15.60 21.89
CA LYS A 161 -2.52 -16.59 22.95
C LYS A 161 -3.88 -17.22 23.30
N LYS A 162 -3.86 -18.35 23.98
CA LYS A 162 -5.06 -18.95 24.59
C LYS A 162 -5.91 -17.93 25.33
N ASN A 163 -7.23 -18.09 25.23
CA ASN A 163 -8.25 -17.25 25.82
C ASN A 163 -8.33 -15.81 25.29
N MET A 164 -7.49 -15.40 24.32
CA MET A 164 -7.65 -14.08 23.69
C MET A 164 -8.91 -14.05 22.83
N VAL A 165 -9.67 -12.97 22.97
CA VAL A 165 -10.85 -12.67 22.16
C VAL A 165 -10.41 -11.89 20.92
N ILE A 166 -10.83 -12.37 19.74
CA ILE A 166 -10.48 -11.79 18.44
C ILE A 166 -11.46 -10.67 18.09
N TYR A 167 -12.75 -10.93 18.30
CA TYR A 167 -13.84 -9.96 18.24
C TYR A 167 -14.97 -10.40 19.17
N LYS A 168 -15.81 -9.45 19.57
CA LYS A 168 -17.00 -9.66 20.39
C LYS A 168 -18.27 -9.46 19.58
N GLU A 169 -19.33 -10.10 20.04
CA GLU A 169 -20.69 -9.84 19.57
C GLU A 169 -21.01 -8.34 19.71
N GLY A 170 -21.55 -7.75 18.66
CA GLY A 170 -21.83 -6.31 18.54
C GLY A 170 -20.68 -5.47 17.96
N ASP A 171 -19.47 -6.02 17.80
CA ASP A 171 -18.36 -5.26 17.21
C ASP A 171 -18.70 -4.86 15.76
N ASN A 172 -18.42 -3.61 15.40
CA ASN A 172 -18.66 -3.08 14.06
C ASN A 172 -17.40 -3.19 13.20
N ASP A 173 -16.90 -4.42 13.01
CA ASP A 173 -15.77 -4.71 12.13
C ASP A 173 -16.14 -5.74 11.06
N HIS A 174 -15.69 -5.50 9.82
CA HIS A 174 -16.08 -6.30 8.66
C HIS A 174 -14.87 -6.99 8.05
N LYS A 175 -14.14 -7.75 8.86
CA LYS A 175 -12.94 -8.49 8.45
C LYS A 175 -13.22 -9.98 8.38
N LEU A 176 -12.55 -10.68 7.47
CA LEU A 176 -12.49 -12.14 7.47
C LEU A 176 -11.23 -12.59 8.18
N PHE A 177 -11.33 -13.69 8.93
CA PHE A 177 -10.20 -14.27 9.65
C PHE A 177 -9.97 -15.68 9.12
N PHE A 178 -8.75 -15.95 8.67
CA PHE A 178 -8.33 -17.26 8.18
C PHE A 178 -7.41 -17.92 9.21
N VAL A 179 -7.78 -19.08 9.73
CA VAL A 179 -7.01 -19.80 10.76
C VAL A 179 -5.88 -20.56 10.08
N ILE A 180 -4.65 -20.16 10.38
CA ILE A 180 -3.46 -20.89 9.93
C ILE A 180 -3.12 -21.97 10.94
N GLU A 181 -2.98 -21.65 12.21
CA GLU A 181 -2.66 -22.65 13.22
C GLU A 181 -3.50 -22.37 14.46
N GLY A 182 -3.89 -23.41 15.19
CA GLY A 182 -4.74 -23.32 16.38
C GLY A 182 -6.22 -23.58 16.11
N GLU A 183 -7.01 -23.34 17.15
CA GLU A 183 -8.44 -23.61 17.22
C GLU A 183 -9.17 -22.41 17.83
N ILE A 184 -10.27 -22.00 17.20
CA ILE A 184 -11.07 -20.83 17.57
C ILE A 184 -12.49 -21.28 17.89
N SER A 185 -12.97 -20.96 19.08
CA SER A 185 -14.39 -21.14 19.46
C SER A 185 -15.20 -19.92 19.04
N ILE A 186 -16.32 -20.18 18.35
CA ILE A 186 -17.33 -19.19 17.97
C ILE A 186 -18.53 -19.36 18.91
N THR A 187 -18.85 -18.29 19.64
CA THR A 187 -19.93 -18.27 20.63
C THR A 187 -20.98 -17.23 20.27
N GLN A 188 -22.26 -17.51 20.55
CA GLN A 188 -23.37 -16.57 20.43
C GLN A 188 -24.22 -16.64 21.68
N LYS A 189 -24.54 -15.50 22.28
CA LYS A 189 -25.35 -15.45 23.52
C LYS A 189 -24.85 -16.46 24.57
N THR A 190 -23.53 -16.55 24.74
CA THR A 190 -22.80 -17.48 25.66
C THR A 190 -22.81 -18.98 25.31
N LYS A 191 -23.45 -19.41 24.22
CA LYS A 191 -23.41 -20.79 23.74
C LYS A 191 -22.35 -20.96 22.66
N GLU A 192 -21.52 -21.99 22.74
CA GLU A 192 -20.61 -22.38 21.66
C GLU A 192 -21.40 -22.95 20.48
N ILE A 193 -21.20 -22.39 19.29
CA ILE A 193 -21.88 -22.80 18.06
C ILE A 193 -20.96 -23.68 17.21
N GLU A 194 -19.70 -23.26 17.06
CA GLU A 194 -18.77 -23.86 16.13
C GLU A 194 -17.33 -23.72 16.63
N ILE A 195 -16.52 -24.75 16.43
CA ILE A 195 -15.06 -24.67 16.59
C ILE A 195 -14.42 -24.65 15.20
N ILE A 196 -13.65 -23.59 14.94
CA ILE A 196 -12.96 -23.38 13.68
C ILE A 196 -11.52 -23.87 13.81
N ASN A 197 -11.21 -24.89 13.02
CA ASN A 197 -9.88 -25.49 12.95
C ASN A 197 -8.99 -24.80 11.90
N SER A 198 -7.70 -25.14 11.95
CA SER A 198 -6.70 -24.70 10.99
C SER A 198 -7.10 -25.07 9.54
N GLY A 199 -6.89 -24.12 8.62
CA GLY A 199 -7.29 -24.25 7.21
C GLY A 199 -8.69 -23.71 6.88
N ASN A 200 -9.49 -23.38 7.91
CA ASN A 200 -10.81 -22.78 7.73
C ASN A 200 -10.80 -21.27 8.06
N TYR A 201 -11.91 -20.60 7.75
CA TYR A 201 -12.10 -19.18 8.01
C TYR A 201 -13.42 -18.91 8.75
N PHE A 202 -13.51 -17.73 9.35
CA PHE A 202 -14.70 -17.25 10.05
C PHE A 202 -14.86 -15.73 9.90
N GLY A 203 -16.05 -15.24 10.27
CA GLY A 203 -16.41 -13.83 10.22
C GLY A 203 -17.02 -13.37 8.89
N GLU A 204 -17.45 -14.31 8.06
CA GLU A 204 -18.02 -14.11 6.73
C GLU A 204 -19.35 -13.33 6.76
N LEU A 205 -20.19 -13.57 7.77
CA LEU A 205 -21.53 -12.98 7.87
C LEU A 205 -21.48 -11.46 7.95
N SER A 206 -20.71 -10.92 8.91
CA SER A 206 -20.53 -9.47 9.06
C SER A 206 -19.86 -8.84 7.83
N LEU A 207 -18.89 -9.54 7.21
CA LEU A 207 -18.20 -9.03 6.03
C LEU A 207 -19.11 -8.88 4.81
N LEU A 208 -19.97 -9.87 4.54
CA LEU A 208 -20.89 -9.85 3.41
C LEU A 208 -22.11 -8.96 3.65
N ASN A 209 -22.76 -9.12 4.80
CA ASN A 209 -24.05 -8.46 5.07
C ASN A 209 -23.89 -7.02 5.57
N LYS A 210 -22.66 -6.58 5.89
CA LYS A 210 -22.37 -5.25 6.45
C LYS A 210 -23.15 -4.96 7.73
N ILE A 211 -23.31 -5.98 8.55
CA ILE A 211 -23.94 -5.93 9.88
C ILE A 211 -22.87 -6.07 10.98
N PRO A 212 -23.15 -5.62 12.22
CA PRO A 212 -22.30 -5.91 13.37
C PRO A 212 -22.06 -7.42 13.57
N ARG A 213 -21.07 -7.79 14.36
CA ARG A 213 -20.79 -9.20 14.66
C ARG A 213 -21.96 -9.85 15.42
N ASP A 214 -22.53 -10.92 14.88
CA ASP A 214 -23.58 -11.71 15.53
C ASP A 214 -23.04 -12.74 16.54
N THR A 215 -21.72 -12.91 16.59
CA THR A 215 -21.01 -13.91 17.40
C THR A 215 -19.76 -13.30 18.02
N SER A 216 -19.16 -13.98 19.00
CA SER A 216 -17.83 -13.69 19.54
C SER A 216 -16.86 -14.80 19.14
N ALA A 217 -15.59 -14.46 18.89
CA ALA A 217 -14.54 -15.42 18.53
C ALA A 217 -13.41 -15.40 19.56
N GLN A 218 -13.05 -16.57 20.09
CA GLN A 218 -12.02 -16.71 21.13
C GLN A 218 -11.07 -17.88 20.81
N VAL A 219 -9.78 -17.71 21.09
CA VAL A 219 -8.77 -18.76 20.93
C VAL A 219 -8.87 -19.77 22.07
N ILE A 220 -9.02 -21.05 21.76
CA ILE A 220 -9.08 -22.15 22.75
C ILE A 220 -7.78 -22.96 22.84
N SER A 221 -7.03 -23.04 21.73
CA SER A 221 -5.69 -23.63 21.71
C SER A 221 -4.67 -22.79 22.48
N ASP A 222 -3.50 -23.34 22.80
CA ASP A 222 -2.44 -22.61 23.52
C ASP A 222 -2.01 -21.31 22.81
N TRP A 223 -2.03 -21.35 21.49
CA TRP A 223 -1.80 -20.21 20.61
C TRP A 223 -2.53 -20.41 19.28
N ALA A 224 -2.78 -19.30 18.57
CA ALA A 224 -3.31 -19.31 17.22
C ALA A 224 -2.58 -18.32 16.31
N ARG A 225 -2.41 -18.70 15.04
CA ARG A 225 -1.92 -17.84 13.96
C ARG A 225 -3.04 -17.61 12.99
N ILE A 226 -3.37 -16.35 12.75
CA ILE A 226 -4.54 -15.97 11.98
C ILE A 226 -4.13 -14.92 10.97
N ILE A 227 -4.60 -15.07 9.73
CA ILE A 227 -4.48 -14.05 8.70
C ILE A 227 -5.77 -13.23 8.65
N ILE A 228 -5.62 -11.91 8.69
CA ILE A 228 -6.75 -10.98 8.69
C ILE A 228 -6.88 -10.37 7.31
N ILE A 229 -8.07 -10.51 6.72
CA ILE A 229 -8.40 -10.02 5.38
C ILE A 229 -9.47 -8.94 5.53
N SER A 230 -9.21 -7.73 5.04
CA SER A 230 -10.21 -6.65 5.07
C SER A 230 -11.32 -6.85 4.05
N ASP A 231 -12.45 -6.18 4.23
CA ASP A 231 -13.55 -6.21 3.28
C ASP A 231 -13.14 -5.75 1.87
N VAL A 232 -12.31 -4.71 1.77
CA VAL A 232 -11.79 -4.21 0.49
C VAL A 232 -10.95 -5.29 -0.21
N GLN A 233 -10.09 -5.97 0.54
CA GLN A 233 -9.26 -7.05 0.00
C GLN A 233 -10.11 -8.23 -0.43
N MET A 234 -11.07 -8.66 0.40
CA MET A 234 -11.93 -9.80 0.10
C MET A 234 -12.84 -9.53 -1.10
N LYS A 235 -13.46 -8.34 -1.19
CA LYS A 235 -14.24 -7.94 -2.37
C LYS A 235 -13.42 -8.00 -3.66
N LYS A 236 -12.18 -7.51 -3.60
CA LYS A 236 -11.28 -7.53 -4.75
C LYS A 236 -10.88 -8.96 -5.15
N ILE A 237 -10.59 -9.82 -4.17
CA ILE A 237 -10.32 -11.25 -4.40
C ILE A 237 -11.50 -11.92 -5.09
N LEU A 238 -12.72 -11.71 -4.59
CA LEU A 238 -13.95 -12.30 -5.14
C LEU A 238 -14.28 -11.78 -6.54
N ALA A 239 -14.05 -10.49 -6.81
CA ALA A 239 -14.32 -9.88 -8.11
C ALA A 239 -13.31 -10.31 -9.20
N GLU A 240 -12.07 -10.61 -8.81
CA GLU A 240 -10.99 -10.95 -9.74
C GLU A 240 -10.78 -12.46 -9.95
N ASP A 241 -11.26 -13.33 -9.05
CA ASP A 241 -11.00 -14.77 -9.11
C ASP A 241 -12.26 -15.62 -8.89
N ASN A 242 -12.79 -16.14 -9.99
CA ASN A 242 -13.99 -16.98 -9.99
C ASN A 242 -13.82 -18.28 -9.20
N LYS A 243 -12.60 -18.84 -9.10
CA LYS A 243 -12.37 -20.09 -8.35
C LYS A 243 -12.50 -19.84 -6.86
N VAL A 244 -11.93 -18.74 -6.37
CA VAL A 244 -12.05 -18.34 -4.96
C VAL A 244 -13.51 -18.00 -4.63
N ALA A 245 -14.19 -17.27 -5.53
CA ALA A 245 -15.61 -16.97 -5.37
C ALA A 245 -16.46 -18.25 -5.27
N MET A 246 -16.25 -19.22 -6.19
CA MET A 246 -16.97 -20.49 -6.17
C MET A 246 -16.67 -21.33 -4.93
N TYR A 247 -15.41 -21.37 -4.50
CA TYR A 247 -15.01 -22.03 -3.25
C TYR A 247 -15.74 -21.45 -2.04
N PHE A 248 -15.81 -20.12 -1.97
CA PHE A 248 -16.49 -19.41 -0.90
C PHE A 248 -18.00 -19.69 -0.89
N LEU A 249 -18.66 -19.60 -2.05
CA LEU A 249 -20.09 -19.92 -2.22
C LEU A 249 -20.41 -21.37 -1.84
N SER A 250 -19.58 -22.33 -2.27
CA SER A 250 -19.75 -23.75 -1.94
C SER A 250 -19.67 -24.00 -0.43
N ASN A 251 -18.73 -23.35 0.25
CA ASN A 251 -18.61 -23.46 1.71
C ASN A 251 -19.81 -22.85 2.43
N MET A 252 -20.34 -21.72 1.96
CA MET A 252 -21.55 -21.12 2.55
C MET A 252 -22.78 -22.02 2.36
N ALA A 253 -22.96 -22.58 1.17
CA ALA A 253 -24.05 -23.53 0.91
C ALA A 253 -23.96 -24.76 1.83
N ARG A 254 -22.75 -25.27 2.07
CA ARG A 254 -22.52 -26.39 3.00
C ARG A 254 -22.90 -26.03 4.44
N LYS A 255 -22.55 -24.83 4.90
CA LYS A 255 -22.93 -24.36 6.25
C LYS A 255 -24.45 -24.23 6.43
N LEU A 256 -25.18 -23.84 5.38
CA LEU A 256 -26.64 -23.77 5.40
C LEU A 256 -27.34 -25.14 5.45
N GLN A 257 -26.69 -26.21 5.00
CA GLN A 257 -27.27 -27.57 5.08
C GLN A 257 -27.15 -28.21 6.46
N ILE A 258 -26.27 -27.68 7.31
CA ILE A 258 -25.96 -28.23 8.64
C ILE A 258 -26.81 -27.57 9.73
N ASN A 259 -27.40 -26.40 9.44
CA ASN A 259 -28.38 -25.70 10.28
C ASN A 259 -29.82 -26.03 9.85
#